data_AF-A0A538A3X8-F1
#
_entry.id   AF-A0A538A3X8-F1
#
_cell.length_a   1.000
_cell.length_b   1.000
_cell.length_c   1.000
_cell.angle_alpha   90.00
_cell.angle_beta   90.00
_cell.angle_gamma   90.00
#
_symmetry.space_group_name_H-M   'P 1'
#
loop_
_entity.id
_entity.type
_entity.pdbx_description
1 polymer ?
#
loop_
_entity_poly.entity_id
_entity_poly.type
_entity_poly.pdbx_seq_one_letter_code
_entity_poly.pdbx_strand_id
1 'polypeptide(L)'
;MSGDEVTVSRSAERSAENESTFRAANEGIEGKTSELVLSEQQPTPYLCECEEERCTTIIRLTLGEYESVRAHPRRFILAPGHESPQDRVVSEGERFTVVEKTGEEGRLVEAHDPRSSEFR
;
A
#
# COMPACT_ATOMS: atom_id res chain seq x y z
N MET A 1 -25.94 25.90 -10.18
CA MET A 1 -25.21 25.52 -8.95
C MET A 1 -25.67 24.13 -8.59
N SER A 2 -24.72 23.24 -8.28
CA SER A 2 -24.91 21.84 -7.84
C SER A 2 -25.10 20.85 -9.00
N GLY A 3 -24.25 19.87 -9.22
CA GLY A 3 -23.00 19.47 -8.57
C GLY A 3 -22.41 18.34 -9.39
N ASP A 4 -21.10 18.37 -9.62
CA ASP A 4 -20.36 17.31 -10.31
C ASP A 4 -20.38 16.04 -9.45
N GLU A 5 -21.31 15.13 -9.75
CA GLU A 5 -21.12 13.71 -9.43
C GLU A 5 -19.99 13.19 -10.32
N VAL A 6 -18.76 13.33 -9.86
CA VAL A 6 -17.58 12.70 -10.46
C VAL A 6 -17.82 11.19 -10.39
N THR A 7 -18.23 10.63 -11.53
CA THR A 7 -18.46 9.19 -11.69
C THR A 7 -17.12 8.49 -11.57
N VAL A 8 -16.95 7.69 -10.52
CA VAL A 8 -15.72 6.95 -10.28
C VAL A 8 -15.42 6.02 -11.45
N SER A 9 -14.18 6.06 -11.95
CA SER A 9 -13.78 5.15 -13.01
C SER A 9 -13.64 3.72 -12.46
N ARG A 10 -14.34 2.76 -13.08
CA ARG A 10 -14.24 1.31 -12.78
C ARG A 10 -12.81 0.76 -12.81
N SER A 11 -11.86 1.46 -13.42
CA SER A 11 -10.45 1.07 -13.36
C SER A 11 -9.80 1.47 -12.04
N ALA A 12 -10.07 2.68 -11.55
CA ALA A 12 -9.52 3.18 -10.30
C ALA A 12 -10.10 2.43 -9.09
N GLU A 13 -11.38 2.04 -9.14
CA GLU A 13 -12.00 1.20 -8.11
C GLU A 13 -11.29 -0.15 -7.97
N ARG A 14 -11.10 -0.86 -9.09
CA ARG A 14 -10.43 -2.17 -9.07
C ARG A 14 -8.97 -2.07 -8.65
N SER A 15 -8.22 -1.07 -9.11
CA SER A 15 -6.85 -0.85 -8.64
C SER A 15 -6.84 -0.64 -7.13
N ALA A 16 -7.69 0.26 -6.60
CA ALA A 16 -7.79 0.51 -5.17
C ALA A 16 -8.20 -0.74 -4.36
N GLU A 17 -9.11 -1.57 -4.87
CA GLU A 17 -9.52 -2.84 -4.25
C GLU A 17 -8.37 -3.85 -4.18
N ASN A 18 -7.64 -4.03 -5.28
CA ASN A 18 -6.48 -4.94 -5.35
C ASN A 18 -5.40 -4.52 -4.36
N GLU A 19 -5.05 -3.24 -4.35
CA GLU A 19 -4.02 -2.70 -3.46
C GLU A 19 -4.43 -2.78 -1.98
N SER A 20 -5.70 -2.51 -1.68
CA SER A 20 -6.25 -2.66 -0.33
C SER A 20 -6.19 -4.12 0.13
N THR A 21 -6.36 -5.09 -0.78
CA THR A 21 -6.24 -6.52 -0.48
C THR A 21 -4.81 -6.90 -0.09
N PHE A 22 -3.81 -6.47 -0.86
CA PHE A 22 -2.40 -6.71 -0.52
C PHE A 22 -1.98 -6.03 0.77
N ARG A 23 -2.44 -4.79 0.98
CA ARG A 23 -2.25 -4.06 2.24
C ARG A 23 -2.79 -4.85 3.42
N ALA A 24 -4.04 -5.31 3.35
CA ALA A 24 -4.65 -6.10 4.44
C ALA A 24 -3.85 -7.38 4.74
N ALA A 25 -3.32 -8.05 3.72
CA ALA A 25 -2.44 -9.19 3.91
C ALA A 25 -1.12 -8.81 4.62
N ASN A 26 -0.52 -7.69 4.24
CA ASN A 26 0.71 -7.18 4.85
C ASN A 26 0.50 -6.72 6.30
N GLU A 27 -0.63 -6.10 6.65
CA GLU A 27 -0.99 -5.81 8.04
C GLU A 27 -1.06 -7.09 8.89
N GLY A 28 -1.59 -8.18 8.32
CA GLY A 28 -1.59 -9.49 9.00
C GLY A 28 -0.20 -10.10 9.16
N ILE A 29 0.73 -9.82 8.24
CA ILE A 29 2.15 -10.22 8.34
C ILE A 29 2.85 -9.37 9.40
N GLU A 30 2.62 -8.06 9.40
CA GLU A 30 3.17 -7.11 10.37
C GLU A 30 2.78 -7.51 11.79
N GLY A 31 1.49 -7.72 12.07
CA GLY A 31 1.02 -8.07 13.40
C GLY A 31 1.63 -9.37 13.96
N LYS A 32 1.91 -10.35 13.10
CA LYS A 32 2.65 -11.56 13.50
C LYS A 32 4.14 -11.32 13.63
N THR A 33 4.69 -10.46 12.77
CA THR A 33 6.10 -10.10 12.78
C THR A 33 6.46 -9.40 14.09
N SER A 34 5.67 -8.41 14.50
CA SER A 34 5.89 -7.65 15.74
C SER A 34 5.85 -8.52 17.00
N GLU A 35 5.15 -9.65 16.98
CA GLU A 35 5.17 -10.65 18.07
C GLU A 35 6.40 -11.58 18.05
N LEU A 36 6.99 -11.82 16.88
CA LEU A 36 7.98 -12.88 16.67
C LEU A 36 9.42 -12.39 16.48
N VAL A 37 9.63 -11.17 15.97
CA VAL A 37 10.99 -10.67 15.73
C VAL A 37 11.69 -10.24 17.01
N LEU A 38 12.96 -10.63 17.13
CA LEU A 38 13.82 -10.26 18.27
C LEU A 38 14.52 -8.90 18.07
N SER A 39 14.46 -8.34 16.86
CA SER A 39 15.03 -7.05 16.50
C SER A 39 14.21 -6.39 15.40
N GLU A 40 13.96 -5.09 15.56
CA GLU A 40 13.28 -4.26 14.54
C GLU A 40 14.08 -4.14 13.24
N GLN A 41 15.37 -4.47 13.24
CA GLN A 41 16.21 -4.42 12.03
C GLN A 41 16.19 -5.73 11.23
N GLN A 42 15.52 -6.78 11.72
CA GLN A 42 15.44 -8.05 11.02
C GLN A 42 14.51 -7.92 9.80
N PRO A 43 15.00 -8.16 8.57
CA PRO A 43 14.13 -8.11 7.40
C PRO A 43 13.15 -9.30 7.38
N THR A 44 11.87 -9.01 7.18
CA THR A 44 10.77 -9.98 7.03
C THR A 44 10.11 -9.86 5.66
N PRO A 45 9.48 -10.95 5.17
CA PRO A 45 8.84 -10.96 3.86
C PRO A 45 7.48 -10.26 3.91
N TYR A 46 7.27 -9.30 3.02
CA TYR A 46 5.99 -8.66 2.71
C TYR A 46 5.63 -8.90 1.24
N LEU A 47 4.35 -8.76 0.90
CA LEU A 47 3.88 -8.79 -0.49
C LEU A 47 4.02 -7.41 -1.13
N CYS A 48 4.33 -7.39 -2.42
CA CYS A 48 4.23 -6.18 -3.24
C CYS A 48 2.78 -5.68 -3.28
N GLU A 49 2.58 -4.38 -3.09
CA GLU A 49 1.25 -3.77 -2.99
C GLU A 49 0.84 -3.02 -4.26
N CYS A 50 1.28 -3.49 -5.42
CA CYS A 50 0.94 -2.86 -6.70
C CYS A 50 -0.48 -3.23 -7.13
N GLU A 51 -1.04 -2.49 -8.09
CA GLU A 51 -2.39 -2.70 -8.62
C GLU A 51 -2.60 -4.03 -9.40
N GLU A 52 -1.53 -4.76 -9.73
CA GLU A 52 -1.64 -6.06 -10.42
C GLU A 52 -2.24 -7.13 -9.50
N GLU A 53 -3.46 -7.57 -9.85
CA GLU A 53 -4.29 -8.52 -9.08
C GLU A 53 -3.57 -9.83 -8.73
N ARG A 54 -2.63 -10.27 -9.56
CA ARG A 54 -1.91 -11.55 -9.40
C ARG A 54 -0.46 -11.36 -8.95
N CYS A 55 -0.10 -10.18 -8.46
CA CYS A 55 1.25 -9.96 -7.96
C CYS A 55 1.53 -10.86 -6.75
N THR A 56 2.62 -11.62 -6.82
CA THR A 56 3.08 -12.50 -5.73
C THR A 56 4.54 -12.24 -5.37
N THR A 57 5.08 -11.11 -5.85
CA THR A 57 6.46 -10.71 -5.57
C THR A 57 6.62 -10.41 -4.08
N ILE A 58 7.66 -10.97 -3.50
CA ILE A 58 8.01 -10.77 -2.09
C ILE A 58 9.08 -9.68 -1.97
N ILE A 59 8.82 -8.73 -1.07
CA ILE A 59 9.72 -7.64 -0.72
C ILE A 59 10.25 -7.90 0.70
N ARG A 60 11.54 -7.61 0.93
CA ARG A 60 12.13 -7.71 2.27
C ARG A 60 12.26 -6.34 2.92
N LEU A 61 11.49 -6.17 3.99
CA LEU A 61 11.41 -4.92 4.76
C LEU A 61 11.69 -5.22 6.22
N THR A 62 12.25 -4.26 6.92
CA THR A 62 12.20 -4.27 8.38
C THR A 62 10.83 -3.80 8.86
N LEU A 63 10.48 -4.09 10.12
CA LEU A 63 9.24 -3.60 10.72
C LEU A 63 9.18 -2.06 10.68
N GLY A 64 10.29 -1.40 11.03
CA GLY A 64 10.36 0.06 11.00
C GLY A 64 10.21 0.66 9.59
N GLU A 65 10.73 -0.02 8.56
CA GLU A 65 10.53 0.39 7.17
C GLU A 65 9.05 0.31 6.78
N TYR A 66 8.39 -0.81 7.07
CA TYR A 66 6.97 -0.99 6.79
C TYR A 66 6.11 0.07 7.51
N GLU A 67 6.33 0.26 8.82
CA GLU A 67 5.59 1.24 9.62
C GLU A 67 5.81 2.68 9.13
N SER A 68 7.03 3.03 8.71
CA SER A 68 7.33 4.37 8.20
C SER A 68 6.53 4.72 6.93
N VAL A 69 6.27 3.71 6.08
CA VAL A 69 5.46 3.89 4.88
C VAL A 69 3.98 3.95 5.24
N ARG A 70 3.53 3.03 6.10
CA ARG A 70 2.12 2.90 6.52
C ARG A 70 1.63 4.02 7.42
N ALA A 71 2.53 4.86 7.94
CA ALA A 71 2.18 6.13 8.58
C ALA A 71 1.43 7.11 7.64
N HIS A 72 1.41 6.84 6.33
CA HIS A 72 0.61 7.61 5.38
C HIS A 72 -0.37 6.68 4.62
N PRO A 73 -1.69 6.90 4.70
CA PRO A 73 -2.70 5.96 4.18
C PRO A 73 -2.72 5.82 2.65
N ARG A 74 -2.03 6.68 1.92
CA ARG A 74 -1.94 6.68 0.46
C ARG A 74 -0.62 6.14 -0.07
N ARG A 75 0.29 5.73 0.82
CA ARG A 75 1.58 5.17 0.43
C ARG A 75 1.55 3.65 0.42
N PHE A 76 2.29 3.10 -0.54
CA PHE A 76 2.36 1.67 -0.81
C PHE A 76 3.79 1.25 -1.12
N ILE A 77 4.09 -0.01 -0.83
CA ILE A 77 5.42 -0.59 -1.00
C ILE A 77 5.41 -1.58 -2.17
N LEU A 78 6.19 -1.24 -3.20
CA LEU A 78 6.23 -1.96 -4.46
C LEU A 78 7.60 -2.60 -4.67
N ALA A 79 7.62 -3.70 -5.42
CA ALA A 79 8.87 -4.20 -5.97
C ALA A 79 9.41 -3.17 -6.97
N PRO A 80 10.74 -3.02 -7.12
CA PRO A 80 11.29 -2.05 -8.08
C PRO A 80 10.75 -2.29 -9.50
N GLY A 81 10.25 -1.24 -10.15
CA GLY A 81 9.67 -1.29 -11.50
C GLY A 81 8.21 -1.75 -11.57
N HIS A 82 7.53 -1.89 -10.43
CA HIS A 82 6.11 -2.23 -10.37
C HIS A 82 5.18 -1.01 -10.21
N GLU A 83 5.74 0.20 -10.18
CA GLU A 83 4.95 1.43 -10.18
C GLU A 83 4.19 1.63 -11.50
N SER A 84 2.99 2.21 -11.41
CA SER A 84 2.23 2.65 -12.57
C SER A 84 2.68 4.05 -13.04
N PRO A 85 2.44 4.44 -14.30
CA PRO A 85 2.70 5.81 -14.76
C PRO A 85 1.95 6.92 -13.98
N GLN A 86 0.89 6.56 -13.23
CA GLN A 86 0.04 7.46 -12.46
C GLN A 86 0.53 7.63 -11.02
N ASP A 87 1.42 6.73 -10.57
CA ASP A 87 1.97 6.75 -9.23
C ASP A 87 2.96 7.90 -9.06
N ARG A 88 2.90 8.56 -7.89
CA ARG A 88 3.96 9.48 -7.49
C ARG A 88 5.01 8.72 -6.70
N VAL A 89 6.19 8.50 -7.29
CA VAL A 89 7.32 7.89 -6.58
C VAL A 89 7.79 8.83 -5.46
N VAL A 90 7.78 8.34 -4.22
CA VAL A 90 8.23 9.06 -3.01
C VAL A 90 9.66 8.67 -2.66
N SER A 91 10.01 7.41 -2.86
CA SER A 91 11.36 6.88 -2.65
C SER A 91 11.60 5.72 -3.60
N GLU A 92 12.77 5.70 -4.22
CA GLU A 92 13.22 4.60 -5.06
C GLU A 92 14.45 3.95 -4.41
N GLY A 93 14.51 2.63 -4.41
CA GLY A 93 15.61 1.89 -3.82
C GLY A 93 15.77 0.51 -4.46
N GLU A 94 16.92 -0.10 -4.26
CA GLU A 94 17.24 -1.40 -4.87
C GLU A 94 16.36 -2.55 -4.37
N ARG A 95 15.82 -2.43 -3.15
CA ARG A 95 14.99 -3.47 -2.52
C ARG A 95 13.49 -3.27 -2.78
N PHE A 96 13.05 -2.03 -2.83
CA PHE A 96 11.65 -1.65 -2.95
C PHE A 96 11.52 -0.18 -3.36
N THR A 97 10.36 0.14 -3.91
CA THR A 97 9.92 1.48 -4.28
C THR A 97 8.73 1.86 -3.40
N VAL A 98 8.70 3.10 -2.92
CA VAL A 98 7.55 3.65 -2.21
C VAL A 98 6.85 4.63 -3.13
N VAL A 99 5.58 4.38 -3.39
CA VAL A 99 4.73 5.27 -4.18
C VAL A 99 3.66 5.91 -3.31
N GLU A 100 3.11 7.02 -3.76
CA GLU A 100 1.90 7.62 -3.22
C GLU A 100 0.84 7.70 -4.31
N LYS A 101 -0.35 7.19 -3.97
CA LYS A 101 -1.52 7.27 -4.83
C LYS A 101 -2.12 8.67 -4.80
N THR A 102 -2.44 9.17 -5.99
CA THR A 102 -2.94 10.54 -6.19
C THR A 102 -4.33 10.53 -6.81
N GLY A 103 -4.95 11.71 -6.91
CA GLY A 103 -6.22 11.87 -7.61
C GLY A 103 -7.40 11.12 -6.99
N GLU A 104 -8.12 10.36 -7.80
CA GLU A 104 -9.30 9.58 -7.41
C GLU A 104 -8.92 8.31 -6.66
N GLU A 105 -8.01 7.51 -7.21
CA GLU A 105 -7.48 6.29 -6.58
C GLU A 105 -6.91 6.61 -5.19
N GLY A 106 -6.14 7.71 -5.06
CA GLY A 106 -5.61 8.17 -3.78
C GLY A 106 -6.68 8.44 -2.71
N ARG A 107 -7.89 8.87 -3.11
CA ARG A 107 -9.01 9.06 -2.17
C ARG A 107 -9.66 7.73 -1.80
N LEU A 108 -9.78 6.80 -2.75
CA LEU A 108 -10.35 5.48 -2.53
C LEU A 108 -9.48 4.65 -1.56
N VAL A 109 -8.18 4.57 -1.82
CA VAL A 109 -7.25 3.79 -0.96
C VAL A 109 -7.11 4.38 0.45
N GLU A 110 -7.31 5.69 0.62
CA GLU A 110 -7.36 6.32 1.93
C GLU A 110 -8.65 5.96 2.67
N ALA A 111 -9.79 5.94 1.99
CA ALA A 111 -11.07 5.51 2.56
C ALA A 111 -11.09 4.01 2.90
N HIS A 112 -10.32 3.18 2.18
CA HIS A 112 -10.15 1.76 2.46
C HIS A 112 -9.03 1.47 3.46
N ASP A 113 -8.37 2.48 4.03
CA ASP A 113 -7.25 2.26 4.92
C ASP A 113 -7.72 1.59 6.24
N PRO A 114 -7.26 0.37 6.56
CA PRO A 114 -7.69 -0.36 7.75
C PRO A 114 -7.27 0.31 9.07
N ARG A 115 -6.33 1.27 9.02
CA ARG A 115 -5.85 2.05 10.17
C ARG A 115 -6.60 3.37 10.38
N SER A 116 -7.44 3.78 9.42
CA SER A 116 -8.30 4.95 9.57
C SER A 116 -9.46 4.60 10.52
N SER A 117 -9.65 5.40 11.57
CA SER A 117 -10.44 5.04 12.76
C SER A 117 -11.97 4.99 12.59
N GLU A 118 -12.51 4.70 11.41
CA GLU A 118 -13.95 4.77 11.09
C GLU A 118 -14.66 3.40 11.10
N PHE A 119 -14.21 2.47 11.94
CA PHE A 119 -15.07 1.38 12.45
C PHE A 119 -14.66 1.03 13.89
N ARG A 120 -15.18 1.81 14.85
CA ARG A 120 -15.42 1.39 16.24
C ARG A 120 -16.91 1.43 16.51
#